data_AF-A0A9E1TK58-F1
#
_entry.id   AF-A0A9E1TK58-F1
#
_cell.length_a   1.000
_cell.length_b   1.000
_cell.length_c   1.000
_cell.angle_alpha   90.00
_cell.angle_beta   90.00
_cell.angle_gamma   90.00
#
_symmetry.space_group_name_H-M   'P 1'
#
loop_
_entity.id
_entity.type
_entity.pdbx_description
1 polymer ?
#
loop_
_entity_poly.entity_id
_entity_poly.type
_entity_poly.pdbx_seq_one_letter_code
_entity_poly.pdbx_strand_id
1 'polypeptide(L)' 'MAILRFSFGTMGSGKSTLALQIHHNLRERGLQGILCSQLDRADGRVSSALGVSADAVEVGPRLDLFEMALAVASRR' A
#
# COMPACT_ATOMS: atom_id res chain seq x y z
N MET A 1 -1.45 7.56 18.98
CA MET A 1 -0.02 7.18 18.84
C MET A 1 0.16 6.52 17.49
N ALA A 2 1.17 6.90 16.70
CA ALA A 2 1.42 6.35 15.37
C ALA A 2 2.63 5.41 15.38
N ILE A 3 2.67 4.44 14.47
CA ILE A 3 3.75 3.45 14.35
C ILE A 3 4.20 3.38 12.89
N LEU A 4 5.51 3.46 12.65
CA LEU A 4 6.12 3.18 11.36
C LEU A 4 6.77 1.78 11.41
N ARG A 5 6.36 0.90 10.50
CA ARG A 5 7.03 -0.38 10.29
C ARG A 5 7.71 -0.37 8.93
N PHE A 6 9.03 -0.54 8.94
CA PHE A 6 9.81 -0.70 7.73
C PHE A 6 10.12 -2.19 7.50
N SER A 7 9.83 -2.69 6.30
CA SER A 7 10.08 -4.07 5.91
C SER A 7 10.91 -4.09 4.63
N PHE A 8 12.07 -4.75 4.67
CA PHE A 8 13.02 -4.85 3.56
C PHE A 8 13.56 -6.28 3.44
N GLY A 9 14.21 -6.58 2.32
CA GLY A 9 14.73 -7.90 2.00
C GLY A 9 15.00 -8.08 0.51
N THR A 10 15.65 -9.18 0.15
CA THR A 10 16.00 -9.52 -1.24
C THR A 10 14.77 -9.72 -2.13
N MET A 11 14.96 -9.71 -3.45
CA MET A 11 13.87 -10.08 -4.38
C MET A 11 13.40 -11.51 -4.09
N GLY A 12 12.08 -11.73 -4.09
CA GLY A 12 11.49 -13.00 -3.68
C GLY A 12 11.26 -13.18 -2.18
N SER A 13 11.75 -12.27 -1.31
CA SER A 13 11.57 -12.38 0.15
C SER A 13 10.15 -12.11 0.66
N GLY A 14 9.16 -11.95 -0.23
CA GLY A 14 7.75 -11.77 0.16
C GLY A 14 7.31 -10.36 0.58
N LYS A 15 8.09 -9.30 0.33
CA LYS A 15 7.76 -7.92 0.71
C LYS A 15 6.37 -7.47 0.24
N SER A 16 6.09 -7.63 -1.07
CA SER A 16 4.80 -7.25 -1.64
C SER A 16 3.67 -8.11 -1.11
N THR A 17 3.92 -9.40 -0.87
CA THR A 17 2.95 -10.31 -0.24
C THR A 17 2.54 -9.81 1.14
N LEU A 18 3.51 -9.42 1.99
CA LEU A 18 3.24 -8.89 3.32
C LEU A 18 2.41 -7.60 3.26
N ALA A 19 2.76 -6.66 2.37
CA ALA A 19 2.01 -5.42 2.20
C ALA A 19 0.56 -5.67 1.78
N LEU A 20 0.35 -6.59 0.82
CA LEU A 20 -0.97 -7.00 0.36
C LEU A 20 -1.78 -7.70 1.46
N GLN A 21 -1.14 -8.56 2.25
CA GLN A 21 -1.78 -9.23 3.38
C GLN A 21 -2.22 -8.23 4.46
N ILE A 22 -1.38 -7.25 4.80
CA ILE A 22 -1.73 -6.18 5.74
C ILE A 22 -2.93 -5.38 5.20
N HIS A 23 -2.89 -4.98 3.92
CA HIS A 23 -3.97 -4.22 3.30
C HIS A 23 -5.30 -4.99 3.29
N HIS A 24 -5.27 -6.28 2.94
CA HIS A 24 -6.44 -7.15 2.98
C HIS A 24 -7.00 -7.26 4.41
N ASN A 25 -6.15 -7.55 5.40
CA ASN A 25 -6.57 -7.70 6.80
C ASN A 25 -7.18 -6.42 7.39
N LEU A 26 -6.68 -5.24 7.00
CA LEU A 26 -7.27 -3.97 7.42
C LEU A 26 -8.69 -3.82 6.84
N ARG A 27 -8.86 -4.11 5.54
CA ARG A 27 -10.16 -4.04 4.86
C ARG A 27 -11.19 -5.02 5.43
N GLU A 28 -10.80 -6.27 5.69
CA GLU A 28 -11.68 -7.28 6.31
C GLU A 28 -12.17 -6.86 7.70
N ARG A 29 -11.40 -6.02 8.40
CA ARG A 29 -11.78 -5.47 9.71
C ARG A 29 -12.56 -4.16 9.61
N GLY A 30 -12.95 -3.73 8.41
CA GLY A 30 -13.59 -2.44 8.17
C GLY A 30 -12.70 -1.22 8.42
N LEU A 31 -11.38 -1.43 8.52
CA LEU A 31 -10.41 -0.35 8.67
C LEU A 31 -9.98 0.16 7.30
N GLN A 32 -9.86 1.47 7.17
CA GLN A 32 -9.37 2.10 5.96
C GLN A 32 -7.85 2.13 5.95
N GLY A 33 -7.27 1.74 4.82
CA GLY A 33 -5.85 1.87 4.54
C GLY A 33 -5.65 2.22 3.07
N ILE A 34 -4.62 3.02 2.80
CA ILE A 34 -4.24 3.39 1.44
C ILE A 34 -3.05 2.53 1.04
N LEU A 35 -3.20 1.75 -0.03
CA LEU A 35 -2.08 1.02 -0.63
C LEU A 35 -1.42 1.94 -1.66
N CYS A 36 -0.11 2.09 -1.57
CA CYS A 36 0.65 2.96 -2.45
C CYS A 36 1.80 2.19 -3.11
N SER A 37 2.15 2.58 -4.32
CA SER A 37 3.36 2.13 -5.01
C SER A 37 4.16 3.33 -5.54
N GLN A 38 5.46 3.13 -5.74
CA GLN A 38 6.34 4.15 -6.30
C GLN A 38 7.43 3.47 -7.13
N LEU A 39 7.74 4.01 -8.30
CA LEU A 39 8.69 3.43 -9.27
C LEU A 39 8.34 1.99 -9.71
N ASP A 40 7.10 1.56 -9.48
CA ASP A 40 6.65 0.23 -9.89
C ASP A 40 6.27 0.24 -11.38
N ARG A 41 6.49 -0.88 -12.06
CA ARG A 41 6.23 -1.04 -13.51
C ARG A 41 4.81 -1.52 -13.80
N ALA A 42 4.01 -1.71 -12.75
CA ALA A 42 2.69 -2.30 -12.81
C ALA A 42 1.56 -1.25 -12.78
N ASP A 43 1.83 -0.02 -13.20
CA ASP A 43 0.87 1.08 -13.41
C ASP A 43 -0.25 1.15 -12.35
N GLY A 44 0.12 1.57 -11.13
CA GLY A 44 -0.86 1.72 -10.04
C GLY A 44 -1.36 0.40 -9.44
N ARG A 45 -0.54 -0.66 -9.45
CA ARG A 45 -0.84 -1.93 -8.80
C ARG A 45 0.34 -2.45 -8.00
N VAL A 46 0.08 -3.03 -6.84
CA VAL A 46 1.07 -3.85 -6.11
C VAL A 46 0.76 -5.32 -6.39
N SER A 47 1.76 -6.07 -6.85
CA SER A 47 1.65 -7.50 -7.11
C SER A 47 2.74 -8.28 -6.39
N SER A 48 2.49 -9.57 -6.13
CA SER A 48 3.47 -10.48 -5.55
C SER A 48 3.74 -11.69 -6.43
N ALA A 49 4.88 -12.34 -6.21
CA ALA A 49 5.25 -13.58 -6.91
C ALA A 49 4.31 -14.76 -6.62
N LEU A 50 3.45 -14.66 -5.60
CA LEU A 50 2.43 -15.68 -5.29
C LEU A 50 1.10 -15.45 -6.05
N GLY A 51 1.06 -14.50 -6.99
CA GLY A 51 -0.10 -14.28 -7.86
C GLY A 51 -1.20 -13.39 -7.27
N VAL A 52 -1.01 -12.85 -6.08
CA VAL A 52 -1.93 -11.86 -5.49
C VAL A 52 -1.56 -10.43 -5.89
N SER A 53 -2.57 -9.60 -6.12
CA SER A 53 -2.40 -8.18 -6.44
C SER A 53 -3.57 -7.33 -5.97
N ALA A 54 -3.34 -6.03 -5.80
CA ALA A 54 -4.36 -5.05 -5.48
C ALA A 54 -4.00 -3.69 -6.10
N ASP A 55 -5.02 -2.92 -6.48
CA ASP A 55 -4.83 -1.56 -6.97
C ASP A 55 -4.22 -0.68 -5.87
N ALA A 56 -3.34 0.21 -6.30
CA ALA A 56 -2.55 1.07 -5.46
C ALA A 56 -2.48 2.48 -6.05
N VAL A 57 -2.36 3.48 -5.18
CA VAL A 57 -2.11 4.85 -5.61
C VAL A 57 -0.63 4.98 -5.99
N GLU A 58 -0.36 5.43 -7.19
CA GLU A 58 1.00 5.73 -7.62
C GLU A 58 1.47 7.06 -6.98
N VAL A 59 2.59 6.98 -6.26
CA VAL A 59 3.18 8.13 -5.57
C VAL A 59 4.19 8.79 -6.50
N GLY A 60 3.77 9.88 -7.13
CA GLY A 60 4.65 10.75 -7.91
C GLY A 60 5.31 11.85 -7.07
N PRO A 61 6.31 12.56 -7.62
CA PRO A 61 7.01 13.66 -6.93
C PRO A 61 6.11 14.86 -6.58
N ARG A 62 4.89 14.92 -7.12
CA ARG A 62 3.92 15.99 -6.87
C ARG A 62 2.79 15.55 -5.92
N LEU A 63 2.76 14.28 -5.50
CA LEU A 63 1.72 13.78 -4.62
C LEU A 63 2.10 14.07 -3.16
N ASP A 64 1.24 14.82 -2.46
CA ASP A 64 1.33 15.00 -1.01
C ASP A 64 0.59 13.84 -0.31
N LEU A 65 1.35 13.01 0.42
CA LEU A 65 0.81 11.86 1.13
C LEU A 65 -0.09 12.25 2.31
N PHE A 66 0.18 13.39 2.95
CA PHE A 66 -0.58 13.85 4.10
C PHE A 66 -1.94 14.37 3.67
N GLU A 67 -1.99 15.22 2.65
CA GLU A 67 -3.24 15.72 2.07
C GLU A 67 -4.10 14.57 1.51
N MET A 68 -3.47 13.60 0.84
CA MET A 68 -4.17 12.39 0.38
C MET A 68 -4.79 11.61 1.56
N ALA A 69 -4.05 11.44 2.65
CA ALA A 69 -4.55 10.71 3.82
C ALA A 69 -5.73 11.43 4.49
N LEU A 70 -5.67 12.75 4.62
CA LEU A 70 -6.77 13.58 5.13
C LEU A 70 -8.02 13.46 4.25
N ALA A 71 -7.85 13.54 2.92
CA ALA A 71 -8.95 13.44 1.97
C ALA A 71 -9.64 12.06 1.97
N VAL A 72 -8.94 10.98 2.33
CA VAL A 72 -9.54 9.66 2.51
C VAL A 72 -10.26 9.57 3.86
N ALA A 73 -9.64 10.06 4.92
CA ALA A 73 -10.22 10.05 6.26
C ALA A 73 -11.52 10.87 6.37
N SER A 74 -11.65 11.93 5.56
CA SER A 74 -12.83 12.79 5.54
C SER A 74 -14.03 12.22 4.77
N ARG A 75 -13.87 11.12 4.02
CA ARG A 75 -14.97 10.46 3.26
C ARG A 75 -15.82 9.52 4.13
N ARG A 76 -15.87 9.79 5.44
CA ARG A 76 -16.66 9.04 6.42
C ARG A 76 -18.02 9.67 6.62
#